data_AF-A0A7X7ZW08-F1
#
_entry.id   AF-A0A7X7ZW08-F1
#
_cell.length_a   1.000
_cell.length_b   1.000
_cell.length_c   1.000
_cell.angle_alpha   90.00
_cell.angle_beta   90.00
_cell.angle_gamma   90.00
#
_symmetry.space_group_name_H-M   'P 1'
#
loop_
_entity.id
_entity.type
_entity.pdbx_description
1 polymer ?
#
loop_
_entity_poly.entity_id
_entity_poly.type
_entity_poly.pdbx_seq_one_letter_code
_entity_poly.pdbx_strand_id
1 'polypeptide(L)'
;MRTDQLLMSGLDITEDNYIFKGQFILSSGDKSKHVDIEELENKSYLEELKEYFGLEESPSEIRNKLIDMVVEKARIGSKIREGKDLEEAPAK
;
A
#
# COMPACT_ATOMS: atom_id res chain seq x y z
N MET A 1 8.82 -17.05 -0.56
CA MET A 1 7.56 -16.39 -1.00
C MET A 1 7.92 -15.14 -1.80
N ARG A 2 7.08 -14.70 -2.74
CA ARG A 2 7.30 -13.44 -3.48
C ARG A 2 6.41 -12.32 -2.99
N THR A 3 6.88 -11.08 -3.10
CA THR A 3 6.19 -9.86 -2.67
C THR A 3 4.87 -9.65 -3.42
N ASP A 4 4.79 -10.00 -4.71
CA ASP A 4 3.55 -9.94 -5.51
C ASP A 4 2.44 -10.90 -5.02
N GLN A 5 2.80 -11.89 -4.21
CA GLN A 5 1.81 -12.81 -3.62
C GLN A 5 1.19 -12.22 -2.35
N LEU A 6 1.70 -11.07 -1.86
CA LEU A 6 1.12 -10.35 -0.74
C LEU A 6 -0.12 -9.59 -1.20
N LEU A 7 -1.15 -9.58 -0.36
CA LEU A 7 -2.36 -8.80 -0.57
C LEU A 7 -2.22 -7.45 0.14
N MET A 8 -2.22 -6.38 -0.65
CA MET A 8 -2.27 -5.01 -0.13
C MET A 8 -3.71 -4.53 0.00
N SER A 9 -4.10 -4.18 1.22
CA SER A 9 -5.45 -3.70 1.57
C SER A 9 -5.38 -2.46 2.47
N GLY A 10 -6.47 -1.70 2.54
CA GLY A 10 -6.55 -0.53 3.43
C GLY A 10 -5.52 0.55 3.11
N LEU A 11 -5.17 0.72 1.83
CA LEU A 11 -4.27 1.78 1.40
C LEU A 11 -4.95 3.14 1.64
N ASP A 12 -4.41 3.87 2.61
CA ASP A 12 -4.75 5.25 2.88
C ASP A 12 -3.56 6.11 2.49
N ILE A 13 -3.78 7.05 1.57
CA ILE A 13 -2.76 7.99 1.13
C ILE A 13 -3.27 9.37 1.45
N THR A 14 -2.52 10.07 2.28
CA THR A 14 -2.76 11.45 2.64
C THR A 14 -1.58 12.28 2.15
N GLU A 15 -1.87 13.26 1.30
CA GLU A 15 -0.90 14.27 0.89
C GLU A 15 -0.96 15.41 1.91
N ASP A 16 0.11 15.58 2.69
CA ASP A 16 0.22 16.68 3.65
C ASP A 16 1.56 17.39 3.46
N ASN A 17 1.54 18.67 3.12
CA ASN A 17 2.73 19.52 2.94
C ASN A 17 3.81 18.94 1.99
N TYR A 18 3.42 18.48 0.80
CA TYR A 18 4.33 17.84 -0.19
C TYR A 18 4.99 16.54 0.27
N ILE A 19 4.60 16.00 1.42
CA ILE A 19 5.03 14.69 1.91
C ILE A 19 3.87 13.72 1.66
N PHE A 20 4.12 12.73 0.80
CA PHE A 20 3.18 11.64 0.60
C PHE A 20 3.28 10.67 1.78
N LYS A 21 2.32 10.76 2.70
CA LYS A 21 2.16 9.77 3.76
C LYS A 21 1.18 8.74 3.26
N GLY A 22 1.56 7.48 3.35
CA GLY A 22 0.62 6.40 3.08
C GLY A 22 0.85 5.24 4.01
N GLN A 23 -0.26 4.66 4.43
CA GLN A 23 -0.29 3.49 5.28
C GLN A 23 -1.13 2.43 4.58
N PHE A 24 -0.71 1.18 4.66
CA PHE A 24 -1.42 0.05 4.08
C PHE A 24 -1.20 -1.20 4.91
N ILE A 25 -2.01 -2.22 4.66
CA ILE A 25 -1.93 -3.51 5.33
C ILE A 25 -1.47 -4.54 4.30
N LEU A 26 -0.33 -5.18 4.56
CA LEU A 26 0.11 -6.36 3.83
C LEU A 26 -0.41 -7.61 4.51
N SER A 27 -1.04 -8.47 3.74
CA SER A 27 -1.57 -9.75 4.22
C SER A 27 -1.04 -10.92 3.39
N SER A 28 -0.76 -12.04 4.05
CA SER A 28 -0.32 -13.31 3.46
C SER A 28 -0.91 -14.46 4.27
N GLY A 29 -1.93 -15.12 3.71
CA GLY A 29 -2.66 -16.16 4.44
C GLY A 29 -3.17 -15.62 5.79
N ASP A 30 -2.69 -16.21 6.88
CA ASP A 30 -3.01 -15.84 8.27
C ASP A 30 -2.15 -14.70 8.85
N LYS A 31 -1.19 -14.16 8.10
CA LYS A 31 -0.30 -13.08 8.57
C LYS A 31 -0.74 -11.75 7.99
N SER A 32 -0.85 -10.72 8.83
CA SER A 32 -1.11 -9.35 8.39
C SER A 32 -0.22 -8.37 9.15
N LYS A 33 0.35 -7.39 8.45
CA LYS A 33 1.18 -6.34 9.04
C LYS A 33 0.82 -4.98 8.46
N HIS A 34 0.69 -4.00 9.34
CA HIS A 34 0.57 -2.59 8.95
C HIS A 34 1.93 -2.09 8.50
N VAL A 35 1.93 -1.34 7.40
CA VAL A 35 3.14 -0.82 6.76
C VAL A 35 2.91 0.63 6.38
N ASP A 36 3.82 1.47 6.84
CA ASP A 36 3.90 2.87 6.45
C ASP A 36 4.91 3.03 5.31
N ILE A 37 4.59 3.86 4.33
CA ILE A 37 5.47 4.17 3.19
C ILE A 37 6.78 4.79 3.67
N GLU A 38 6.73 5.64 4.71
CA GLU A 38 7.92 6.24 5.33
C GLU A 38 8.87 5.16 5.87
N GLU A 39 8.33 4.07 6.43
CA GLU A 39 9.12 2.95 6.94
C GLU A 39 9.78 2.12 5.82
N LEU A 40 9.31 2.21 4.57
CA LEU A 40 9.97 1.56 3.43
C LEU A 40 11.31 2.21 3.07
N GLU A 41 11.62 3.40 3.61
CA GLU A 41 12.95 3.99 3.51
C GLU A 41 13.94 3.36 4.51
N ASN A 42 13.42 2.76 5.57
CA ASN A 42 14.22 2.09 6.60
C ASN A 42 14.61 0.68 6.15
N LYS A 43 15.89 0.48 5.83
CA LYS A 43 16.41 -0.83 5.40
C LYS A 43 16.15 -1.93 6.44
N SER A 44 16.33 -1.64 7.72
CA SER A 44 16.09 -2.61 8.80
C SER A 44 14.63 -3.08 8.81
N TYR A 45 13.68 -2.17 8.57
CA TYR A 45 12.27 -2.49 8.51
C TYR A 45 11.93 -3.40 7.32
N LEU A 46 12.58 -3.18 6.17
CA LEU A 46 12.45 -4.06 4.99
C LEU A 46 13.01 -5.46 5.26
N GLU A 47 14.11 -5.57 6.02
CA GLU A 47 14.65 -6.87 6.44
C GLU A 47 13.70 -7.59 7.40
N GLU A 48 13.11 -6.88 8.35
CA GLU A 48 12.07 -7.45 9.23
C GLU A 48 10.83 -7.91 8.45
N LEU A 49 10.37 -7.13 7.47
CA LEU A 49 9.27 -7.52 6.59
C LEU A 49 9.60 -8.78 5.80
N LYS A 50 10.83 -8.84 5.27
CA LYS A 50 11.34 -10.01 4.55
C LYS A 50 11.28 -11.24 5.42
N GLU A 51 11.80 -11.18 6.65
CA GLU A 51 11.79 -12.31 7.57
C GLU A 51 10.36 -12.68 8.03
N TYR A 52 9.53 -11.68 8.35
CA TYR A 52 8.16 -11.88 8.82
C TYR A 52 7.29 -12.63 7.80
N PHE A 53 7.38 -12.24 6.53
CA PHE A 53 6.64 -12.85 5.42
C PHE A 53 7.39 -13.99 4.73
N GLY A 54 8.67 -14.23 5.04
CA GLY A 54 9.49 -15.25 4.39
C GLY A 54 9.74 -14.94 2.91
N LEU A 55 10.01 -13.67 2.59
CA LEU A 55 10.30 -13.21 1.24
C LEU A 55 11.72 -13.62 0.84
N GLU A 56 11.88 -14.10 -0.38
CA GLU A 56 13.20 -14.52 -0.90
C GLU A 56 13.97 -13.36 -1.53
N GLU A 57 13.27 -12.25 -1.77
CA GLU A 57 13.77 -11.09 -2.51
C GLU A 57 14.69 -10.21 -1.65
N SER A 58 15.47 -9.37 -2.30
CA SER A 58 16.31 -8.38 -1.63
C SER A 58 15.45 -7.24 -1.05
N PRO A 59 15.86 -6.58 0.04
CA PRO A 59 15.15 -5.43 0.61
C PRO A 59 14.80 -4.36 -0.44
N SER A 60 15.73 -4.05 -1.34
CA SER A 60 15.51 -3.10 -2.43
C SER A 60 14.42 -3.52 -3.42
N GLU A 61 14.35 -4.82 -3.74
CA GLU A 61 13.34 -5.39 -4.64
C GLU A 61 11.96 -5.36 -3.97
N ILE A 62 11.91 -5.75 -2.69
CA ILE A 62 10.69 -5.69 -1.87
C ILE A 62 10.17 -4.26 -1.85
N ARG A 63 11.02 -3.28 -1.56
CA ARG A 63 10.66 -1.84 -1.60
C ARG A 63 10.08 -1.44 -2.94
N ASN A 64 10.78 -1.72 -4.04
CA ASN A 64 10.31 -1.33 -5.38
C ASN A 64 8.94 -1.93 -5.69
N LYS A 65 8.72 -3.21 -5.37
CA LYS A 65 7.42 -3.87 -5.58
C LYS A 65 6.31 -3.30 -4.72
N LEU A 66 6.59 -3.04 -3.43
CA LEU A 66 5.61 -2.42 -2.55
C LEU A 66 5.20 -1.03 -3.04
N ILE A 67 6.16 -0.22 -3.48
CA ILE A 67 5.88 1.10 -4.06
C ILE A 67 5.06 0.97 -5.35
N ASP A 68 5.40 0.03 -6.24
CA ASP A 68 4.64 -0.20 -7.48
C ASP A 68 3.18 -0.58 -7.17
N MET A 69 2.98 -1.52 -6.25
CA MET A 69 1.64 -1.92 -5.78
C MET A 69 0.87 -0.76 -5.15
N VAL A 70 1.53 0.09 -4.35
CA VAL A 70 0.92 1.30 -3.78
C VAL A 70 0.47 2.24 -4.90
N VAL A 71 1.34 2.50 -5.89
CA VAL A 71 1.02 3.40 -7.01
C VAL A 71 -0.11 2.84 -7.86
N GLU A 72 -0.13 1.55 -8.14
CA GLU A 72 -1.23 0.89 -8.87
C GLU A 72 -2.56 1.01 -8.11
N LYS A 73 -2.57 0.69 -6.81
CA LYS A 73 -3.74 0.81 -5.95
C LYS A 73 -4.20 2.26 -5.78
N ALA A 74 -3.27 3.21 -5.68
CA ALA A 74 -3.56 4.64 -5.62
C ALA A 74 -4.22 5.15 -6.90
N ARG A 75 -3.71 4.72 -8.07
CA ARG A 75 -4.33 5.04 -9.37
C ARG A 75 -5.77 4.53 -9.47
N ILE A 76 -6.05 3.35 -8.91
CA ILE A 76 -7.41 2.78 -8.85
C ILE A 76 -8.26 3.56 -7.84
N GLY A 77 -7.73 3.88 -6.66
CA GLY A 77 -8.41 4.66 -5.63
C GLY A 77 -8.81 6.06 -6.07
N SER A 78 -7.93 6.77 -6.81
CA SER A 78 -8.25 8.08 -7.38
C SER A 78 -9.39 8.01 -8.40
N LYS A 79 -9.43 6.97 -9.25
CA LYS A 79 -10.56 6.74 -10.17
C LYS A 79 -11.89 6.50 -9.46
N ILE A 80 -11.87 5.84 -8.29
CA ILE A 80 -13.09 5.61 -7.49
C ILE A 80 -13.54 6.91 -6.80
N ARG A 81 -12.60 7.80 -6.43
CA ARG A 81 -12.91 9.09 -5.79
C ARG A 81 -13.41 10.16 -6.76
N GLU A 82 -13.02 10.11 -8.04
CA GLU A 82 -13.60 10.94 -9.10
C GLU A 82 -15.01 10.49 -9.53
N GLY A 83 -15.46 9.32 -9.05
CA GLY A 83 -16.77 8.74 -9.33
C GLY A 83 -17.73 8.72 -8.14
N LYS A 84 -17.60 9.63 -7.16
CA LYS A 84 -18.75 9.95 -6.31
C LYS A 84 -19.72 10.76 -7.16
N ASP A 85 -20.54 10.00 -7.86
CA ASP A 85 -21.78 10.41 -8.50
C ASP A 85 -22.52 11.37 -7.57
N LEU A 86 -22.89 12.51 -8.16
CA LEU A 86 -23.76 13.51 -7.58
C LEU A 86 -25.06 12.82 -7.13
N GLU A 87 -25.21 12.52 -5.86
CA GLU A 87 -26.54 12.37 -5.27
C GLU A 87 -27.18 13.76 -5.10
N GLU A 88 -27.33 14.51 -6.21
CA GLU A 88 -28.41 15.48 -6.32
C GLU A 88 -29.68 14.69 -6.56
N ALA A 89 -30.34 14.33 -5.46
CA ALA A 89 -31.62 13.65 -5.46
C ALA A 89 -32.63 14.41 -6.36
N PRO A 90 -33.28 13.75 -7.34
CA PRO A 90 -34.41 14.33 -8.02
C PRO A 90 -35.68 14.04 -7.21
N ALA A 91 -36.18 15.01 -6.46
CA ALA A 91 -37.58 15.06 -5.97
C ALA A 91 -37.80 16.42 -5.28
N LYS A 92 -38.76 17.28 -5.64
CA LYS A 92 -39.97 17.15 -6.43
C LYS A 92 -40.48 18.56 -6.75
#